data_AF-A0A662CDJ1-F1
#
_entry.id   AF-A0A662CDJ1-F1
#
_cell.length_a   1.000
_cell.length_b   1.000
_cell.length_c   1.000
_cell.angle_alpha   90.00
_cell.angle_beta   90.00
_cell.angle_gamma   90.00
#
_symmetry.space_group_name_H-M   'P 1'
#
loop_
_entity.id
_entity.type
_entity.pdbx_description
1 polymer ?
#
loop_
_entity_poly.entity_id
_entity_poly.type
_entity_poly.pdbx_seq_one_letter_code
_entity_poly.pdbx_strand_id
1 'polypeptide(L)'
;MGGLICGLPTATSEEFRGQFTLGPELALGYVSKKVIAGALFTQSWDLSDDPTRKTNVLGGQYFYFFPIGNGRSIGAAPNYSYNWETEELSFPVGIGYSAVTAFGEMPFKYGLQVMYSVATPDSFGQVWQIRLQLSPVVKLPWKNK
;
A
#
# COMPACT_ATOMS: atom_id res chain seq x y z
N MET A 1 -11.19 -10.64 4.92
CA MET A 1 -12.23 -9.59 5.05
C MET A 1 -12.52 -9.06 3.66
N GLY A 2 -13.77 -8.81 3.31
CA GLY A 2 -14.15 -8.23 2.02
C GLY A 2 -14.80 -6.86 2.20
N GLY A 3 -14.72 -6.02 1.19
CA GLY A 3 -15.26 -4.66 1.16
C GLY A 3 -15.56 -4.19 -0.26
N LEU A 4 -15.82 -2.89 -0.38
CA LEU A 4 -16.01 -2.20 -1.66
C LEU A 4 -15.07 -1.00 -1.70
N ILE A 5 -14.47 -0.77 -2.86
CA ILE A 5 -13.75 0.46 -3.16
C ILE A 5 -14.63 1.32 -4.07
N CYS A 6 -14.78 2.60 -3.74
CA CYS A 6 -15.47 3.58 -4.57
C CYS A 6 -14.64 4.85 -4.73
N GLY A 7 -14.55 5.36 -5.96
CA GLY A 7 -13.93 6.64 -6.28
C GLY A 7 -14.97 7.64 -6.78
N LEU A 8 -14.93 8.86 -6.26
CA LEU A 8 -15.80 9.93 -6.69
C LEU A 8 -15.11 10.81 -7.74
N PRO A 9 -15.84 11.33 -8.73
CA PRO A 9 -15.30 12.23 -9.73
C PRO A 9 -15.10 13.63 -9.13
N THR A 10 -13.97 13.84 -8.45
CA THR A 10 -13.62 15.13 -7.82
C THR A 10 -12.48 15.85 -8.52
N ALA A 11 -12.01 15.33 -9.66
CA ALA A 11 -10.95 15.97 -10.43
C ALA A 11 -11.46 17.24 -11.13
N THR A 12 -10.79 18.37 -10.89
CA THR A 12 -11.07 19.65 -11.54
C THR A 12 -10.34 19.80 -12.89
N SER A 13 -9.35 18.95 -13.16
CA SER A 13 -8.52 19.02 -14.37
C SER A 13 -8.50 17.68 -15.10
N GLU A 14 -8.49 17.76 -16.42
CA GLU A 14 -8.60 16.65 -17.36
C GLU A 14 -7.43 15.65 -17.33
N GLU A 15 -6.29 16.03 -16.74
CA GLU A 15 -5.13 15.17 -16.50
C GLU A 15 -5.31 14.21 -15.30
N PHE A 16 -6.27 14.48 -14.43
CA PHE A 16 -6.53 13.65 -13.25
C PHE A 16 -7.77 12.77 -13.44
N ARG A 17 -7.82 11.66 -12.70
CA ARG A 17 -8.93 10.69 -12.76
C ARG A 17 -10.23 11.29 -12.20
N GLY A 18 -11.07 11.85 -13.08
CA GLY A 18 -12.39 12.42 -12.79
C GLY A 18 -13.55 11.45 -12.98
N GLN A 19 -13.35 10.18 -12.69
CA GLN A 19 -14.28 9.09 -12.98
C GLN A 19 -14.94 8.53 -11.73
N PHE A 20 -16.20 8.10 -11.87
CA PHE A 20 -16.82 7.29 -10.84
C PHE A 20 -16.33 5.85 -10.98
N THR A 21 -15.63 5.35 -9.97
CA THR A 21 -15.13 3.98 -9.95
C THR A 21 -15.80 3.18 -8.84
N LEU A 22 -16.06 1.91 -9.09
CA LEU A 22 -16.55 0.97 -8.09
C LEU A 22 -15.92 -0.39 -8.32
N GLY A 23 -15.66 -1.11 -7.25
CA GLY A 23 -15.53 -2.54 -7.34
C GLY A 23 -15.21 -3.20 -6.00
N PRO A 24 -14.98 -4.53 -6.03
CA PRO A 24 -14.78 -5.31 -4.83
C PRO A 24 -13.37 -5.13 -4.27
N GLU A 25 -13.27 -5.25 -2.94
CA GLU A 25 -12.03 -5.33 -2.20
C GLU A 25 -11.98 -6.62 -1.38
N LEU A 26 -10.83 -7.29 -1.34
CA LEU A 26 -10.59 -8.48 -0.55
C LEU A 26 -9.23 -8.41 0.14
N ALA A 27 -9.25 -8.45 1.47
CA ALA A 27 -8.06 -8.56 2.31
C ALA A 27 -7.91 -9.97 2.88
N LEU A 28 -6.75 -10.58 2.67
CA LEU A 28 -6.33 -11.85 3.25
C LEU A 28 -5.09 -11.61 4.11
N GLY A 29 -5.06 -12.20 5.30
CA GLY A 29 -3.97 -12.02 6.24
C GLY A 29 -3.72 -13.29 7.04
N TYR A 30 -2.44 -13.56 7.27
CA TYR A 30 -1.93 -14.67 8.05
C TYR A 30 -0.92 -14.13 9.06
N VAL A 31 -1.17 -14.40 10.34
CA VAL A 31 -0.32 -13.94 11.44
C VAL A 31 0.16 -15.15 12.23
N SER A 32 1.47 -15.27 12.35
CA SER A 32 2.15 -16.32 13.12
C SER A 32 3.35 -15.75 13.85
N LYS A 33 3.91 -16.52 14.80
CA LYS A 33 5.12 -16.12 15.54
C LYS A 33 6.35 -15.92 14.65
N LYS A 34 6.41 -16.60 13.51
CA LYS A 34 7.55 -16.59 12.58
C LYS A 34 7.31 -15.75 11.32
N VAL A 35 6.06 -15.54 10.94
CA VAL A 35 5.71 -14.85 9.69
C VAL A 35 4.38 -14.13 9.84
N ILE A 36 4.33 -12.93 9.28
CA ILE A 36 3.14 -12.11 9.13
C ILE A 36 3.07 -11.81 7.64
N ALA A 37 2.09 -12.37 6.96
CA ALA A 37 1.94 -12.19 5.52
C ALA A 37 0.48 -11.93 5.17
N GLY A 38 0.25 -11.26 4.06
CA GLY A 38 -1.09 -10.99 3.60
C GLY A 38 -1.09 -10.24 2.29
N ALA A 39 -2.28 -10.12 1.73
CA ALA A 39 -2.51 -9.39 0.50
C ALA A 39 -3.91 -8.76 0.54
N LEU A 40 -3.97 -7.54 0.05
CA LEU A 40 -5.15 -6.79 -0.27
C LEU A 40 -5.28 -6.80 -1.78
N PHE A 41 -6.44 -7.21 -2.29
CA PHE A 41 -6.81 -7.18 -3.68
C PHE A 41 -7.94 -6.18 -3.85
N THR A 42 -7.80 -5.25 -4.78
CA THR A 42 -8.86 -4.31 -5.15
C THR A 42 -9.07 -4.41 -6.64
N GLN A 43 -10.31 -4.52 -7.08
CA GLN A 43 -10.67 -4.37 -8.48
C GLN A 43 -11.50 -3.11 -8.59
N SER A 44 -11.08 -2.18 -9.44
CA SER A 44 -11.80 -0.92 -9.68
C SER A 44 -12.18 -0.82 -11.15
N TRP A 45 -13.47 -0.69 -11.40
CA TRP A 45 -14.03 -0.43 -12.71
C TRP A 45 -14.54 1.00 -12.78
N ASP A 46 -14.27 1.65 -13.89
CA ASP A 46 -14.94 2.88 -14.28
C ASP A 46 -16.38 2.60 -14.72
N LEU A 47 -17.29 3.40 -14.21
CA LEU A 47 -18.73 3.36 -14.50
C LEU A 47 -19.20 4.67 -15.14
N SER A 48 -18.31 5.63 -15.38
CA SER A 48 -18.64 6.86 -16.08
C SER A 48 -18.82 6.61 -17.58
N ASP A 49 -19.84 7.24 -18.18
CA ASP A 49 -20.15 7.18 -19.61
C ASP A 49 -19.20 8.11 -20.39
N ASP A 50 -17.88 7.91 -20.24
CA ASP A 50 -16.88 8.62 -21.04
C ASP A 50 -16.10 7.61 -21.89
N PRO A 51 -16.33 7.57 -23.22
CA PRO A 51 -15.71 6.58 -24.10
C PRO A 51 -14.20 6.78 -24.29
N THR A 52 -13.63 7.91 -23.84
CA THR A 52 -12.21 8.23 -24.00
C THR A 52 -11.35 7.89 -22.78
N ARG A 53 -11.97 7.60 -21.64
CA ARG A 53 -11.25 7.37 -20.38
C ARG A 53 -11.79 6.17 -19.60
N LYS A 54 -11.80 4.98 -20.19
CA LYS A 54 -12.14 3.76 -19.44
C LYS A 54 -10.98 3.38 -18.51
N THR A 55 -11.32 3.07 -17.25
CA THR A 55 -10.35 2.57 -16.26
C THR A 55 -10.80 1.20 -15.77
N ASN A 56 -9.95 0.20 -15.97
CA ASN A 56 -10.11 -1.12 -15.38
C ASN A 56 -8.80 -1.51 -14.71
N VAL A 57 -8.71 -1.37 -13.39
CA VAL A 57 -7.46 -1.53 -12.65
C VAL A 57 -7.63 -2.56 -11.54
N LEU A 58 -6.80 -3.60 -11.60
CA LEU A 58 -6.57 -4.50 -10.47
C LEU A 58 -5.44 -3.92 -9.62
N GLY A 59 -5.75 -3.43 -8.43
CA GLY A 59 -4.79 -2.92 -7.47
C GLY A 59 -4.61 -3.84 -6.28
N GLY A 60 -3.68 -3.43 -5.42
CA GLY A 60 -3.57 -4.02 -4.10
C GLY A 60 -2.27 -3.73 -3.38
N GLN A 61 -2.13 -4.37 -2.24
CA GLN A 61 -0.92 -4.35 -1.42
C GLN A 61 -0.66 -5.75 -0.92
N TYR A 62 0.55 -6.25 -1.08
CA TYR A 62 0.96 -7.48 -0.40
C TYR A 62 2.05 -7.16 0.59
N PHE A 63 2.11 -7.94 1.66
CA PHE A 63 3.09 -7.76 2.70
C PHE A 63 3.59 -9.09 3.23
N TYR A 64 4.84 -9.08 3.67
CA TYR A 64 5.50 -10.21 4.29
C TYR A 64 6.51 -9.65 5.28
N PHE A 65 6.37 -10.04 6.53
CA PHE A 65 7.25 -9.68 7.62
C PHE A 65 7.61 -10.91 8.43
N PHE A 66 8.89 -11.06 8.71
CA PHE A 66 9.47 -12.08 9.56
C PHE A 66 9.85 -11.41 10.88
N PRO A 67 9.09 -11.61 11.97
CA PRO A 67 9.46 -11.10 13.27
C PRO A 67 10.77 -11.75 13.75
N ILE A 68 11.72 -10.94 14.18
CA ILE A 68 13.02 -11.40 14.71
C ILE A 68 13.13 -11.17 16.23
N GLY A 69 12.03 -10.83 16.90
CA GLY A 69 11.96 -10.57 18.33
C GLY A 69 12.21 -9.12 18.71
N ASN A 70 11.95 -8.78 19.98
CA ASN A 70 12.19 -7.44 20.56
C ASN A 70 11.52 -6.29 19.78
N GLY A 71 10.34 -6.52 19.21
CA GLY A 71 9.61 -5.52 18.42
C GLY A 71 10.22 -5.25 17.04
N ARG A 72 11.13 -6.10 16.56
CA ARG A 72 11.82 -5.97 15.27
C ARG A 72 11.29 -6.99 14.26
N SER A 73 11.24 -6.60 13.00
CA SER A 73 10.88 -7.46 11.88
C SER A 73 11.66 -7.12 10.61
N ILE A 74 11.83 -8.12 9.75
CA ILE A 74 12.40 -7.95 8.41
C ILE A 74 11.30 -8.26 7.39
N GLY A 75 11.10 -7.40 6.42
CA GLY A 75 10.05 -7.56 5.44
C GLY A 75 9.71 -6.29 4.69
N ALA A 76 8.73 -6.38 3.80
CA ALA A 76 8.25 -5.26 3.02
C ALA A 76 6.73 -5.34 2.82
N ALA A 77 6.14 -4.20 2.48
CA ALA A 77 4.73 -4.07 2.11
C ALA A 77 4.58 -3.29 0.79
N PRO A 78 5.00 -3.86 -0.35
CA PRO A 78 4.82 -3.26 -1.67
C PRO A 78 3.35 -3.15 -2.09
N ASN A 79 3.05 -2.11 -2.88
CA ASN A 79 1.76 -1.96 -3.56
C ASN A 79 1.92 -2.38 -5.01
N TYR A 80 0.96 -3.13 -5.54
CA TYR A 80 0.96 -3.54 -6.93
C TYR A 80 -0.27 -2.98 -7.63
N SER A 81 -0.18 -2.87 -8.95
CA SER A 81 -1.32 -2.50 -9.78
C SER A 81 -1.15 -3.06 -11.17
N TYR A 82 -2.25 -3.46 -11.78
CA TYR A 82 -2.34 -3.87 -13.17
C TYR A 82 -3.50 -3.12 -13.82
N ASN A 83 -3.21 -2.40 -14.89
CA ASN A 83 -4.24 -1.73 -15.68
C ASN A 83 -4.61 -2.63 -16.87
N TRP A 84 -5.83 -3.12 -16.90
CA TRP A 84 -6.34 -4.00 -17.97
C TRP A 84 -6.54 -3.24 -19.29
N GLU A 85 -6.68 -1.92 -19.25
CA GLU A 85 -6.89 -1.08 -20.46
C GLU A 85 -5.58 -0.79 -21.18
N THR A 86 -4.52 -0.51 -20.43
CA THR A 86 -3.18 -0.21 -20.99
C THR A 86 -2.23 -1.40 -20.97
N GLU A 87 -2.68 -2.53 -20.40
CA GLU A 87 -1.90 -3.76 -20.19
C GLU A 87 -0.62 -3.55 -19.36
N GLU A 88 -0.59 -2.50 -18.53
CA GLU A 88 0.59 -2.11 -17.75
C GLU A 88 0.60 -2.72 -16.36
N LEU A 89 1.67 -3.43 -16.03
CA LEU A 89 1.92 -4.03 -14.72
C LEU A 89 2.91 -3.20 -13.90
N SER A 90 2.53 -2.87 -12.67
CA SER A 90 3.40 -2.38 -11.62
C SER A 90 3.52 -3.44 -10.53
N PHE A 91 4.71 -4.02 -10.40
CA PHE A 91 4.95 -5.09 -9.42
C PHE A 91 6.29 -4.89 -8.70
N PRO A 92 6.29 -4.13 -7.59
CA PRO A 92 7.47 -3.96 -6.77
C PRO A 92 7.65 -5.10 -5.78
N VAL A 93 8.88 -5.54 -5.62
CA VAL A 93 9.34 -6.46 -4.57
C VAL A 93 10.30 -5.68 -3.66
N GLY A 94 10.45 -6.06 -2.40
CA GLY A 94 11.34 -5.29 -1.54
C GLY A 94 11.74 -5.99 -0.28
N ILE A 95 12.67 -5.38 0.42
CA ILE A 95 13.06 -5.83 1.74
C ILE A 95 13.29 -4.61 2.60
N GLY A 96 12.99 -4.76 3.87
CA GLY A 96 13.23 -3.71 4.81
C GLY A 96 13.34 -4.25 6.21
N TYR A 97 13.75 -3.35 7.08
CA TYR A 97 13.85 -3.58 8.49
C TYR A 97 12.90 -2.61 9.18
N SER A 98 12.15 -3.11 10.15
CA SER A 98 11.25 -2.31 10.98
C SER A 98 11.47 -2.67 12.43
N ALA A 99 11.42 -1.69 13.32
CA ALA A 99 11.58 -1.89 14.74
C ALA A 99 10.73 -0.90 15.53
N VAL A 100 10.28 -1.38 16.68
CA VAL A 100 9.61 -0.57 17.69
C VAL A 100 10.50 -0.56 18.91
N THR A 101 10.94 0.62 19.32
CA THR A 101 11.70 0.83 20.56
C THR A 101 10.89 1.69 21.52
N ALA A 102 10.98 1.43 22.81
CA ALA A 102 10.48 2.36 23.82
C ALA A 102 11.57 3.39 24.10
N PHE A 103 11.28 4.68 23.91
CA PHE A 103 12.12 5.77 24.38
C PHE A 103 11.48 6.33 25.66
N GLY A 104 11.90 5.79 26.81
CA GLY A 104 11.19 6.01 28.08
C GLY A 104 9.79 5.40 28.03
N GLU A 105 8.77 6.21 28.30
CA GLU A 105 7.36 5.79 28.24
C GLU A 105 6.74 5.87 26.82
N MET A 106 7.49 6.35 25.82
CA MET A 106 6.97 6.58 24.48
C MET A 106 7.43 5.49 23.51
N PRO A 107 6.51 4.68 22.94
CA PRO A 107 6.88 3.78 21.85
C PRO A 107 7.18 4.60 20.58
N PHE A 108 8.33 4.32 19.99
CA PHE A 108 8.81 4.89 18.74
C PHE A 108 9.00 3.77 17.71
N LYS A 109 8.21 3.82 16.64
CA LYS A 109 8.37 2.89 15.52
C LYS A 109 9.21 3.54 14.43
N TYR A 110 10.21 2.81 13.97
CA TYR A 110 11.03 3.20 12.83
C TYR A 110 11.20 2.05 11.86
N GLY A 111 11.40 2.36 10.58
CA GLY A 111 11.67 1.35 9.58
C GLY A 111 12.25 1.94 8.31
N LEU A 112 13.06 1.14 7.64
CA LEU A 112 13.64 1.44 6.33
C LEU A 112 13.33 0.27 5.41
N GLN A 113 12.70 0.54 4.28
CA GLN A 113 12.42 -0.45 3.24
C GLN A 113 13.01 0.01 1.93
N VAL A 114 13.61 -0.91 1.20
CA VAL A 114 14.08 -0.72 -0.17
C VAL A 114 13.25 -1.65 -1.05
N MET A 115 12.58 -1.08 -2.03
CA MET A 115 11.76 -1.80 -2.99
C MET A 115 12.31 -1.57 -4.40
N TYR A 116 12.24 -2.61 -5.21
CA TYR A 116 12.62 -2.64 -6.61
C TYR A 116 11.40 -3.06 -7.43
N SER A 117 11.06 -2.28 -8.45
CA SER A 117 9.95 -2.57 -9.36
C SER A 117 10.40 -3.56 -10.43
N VAL A 118 9.86 -4.78 -10.37
CA VAL A 118 10.13 -5.84 -11.36
C VAL A 118 9.44 -5.53 -12.69
N ALA A 119 8.25 -4.93 -12.60
CA ALA A 119 7.49 -4.42 -13.73
C ALA A 119 7.04 -3.00 -13.38
N THR A 120 7.10 -2.09 -14.36
CA THR A 120 6.64 -0.71 -14.22
C THR A 120 5.98 -0.23 -15.53
N PRO A 121 4.89 0.55 -15.46
CA PRO A 121 4.30 1.23 -16.62
C PRO A 121 5.33 2.21 -17.23
N ASP A 122 5.70 2.01 -18.50
CA ASP A 122 6.63 2.83 -19.29
C ASP A 122 8.11 2.94 -18.80
N SER A 123 9.01 3.39 -19.68
CA SER A 123 10.45 3.54 -19.44
C SER A 123 10.81 4.57 -18.34
N PHE A 124 9.86 5.40 -17.90
CA PHE A 124 10.02 6.38 -16.81
C PHE A 124 9.46 5.90 -15.46
N GLY A 125 9.02 4.65 -15.37
CA GLY A 125 8.51 4.07 -14.14
C GLY A 125 9.49 4.09 -12.96
N GLN A 126 8.98 4.22 -11.72
CA GLN A 126 9.79 4.16 -10.51
C GLN A 126 10.43 2.76 -10.35
N VAL A 127 11.73 2.66 -10.68
CA VAL A 127 12.49 1.40 -10.59
C VAL A 127 12.91 1.07 -9.16
N TRP A 128 13.32 2.07 -8.38
CA TRP A 128 13.71 1.92 -6.98
C TRP A 128 12.90 2.83 -6.08
N GLN A 129 12.51 2.31 -4.91
CA GLN A 129 11.82 3.07 -3.89
C GLN A 129 12.45 2.82 -2.53
N ILE A 130 12.88 3.90 -1.88
CA ILE A 130 13.33 3.86 -0.50
C ILE A 130 12.22 4.48 0.37
N ARG A 131 11.77 3.73 1.37
CA ARG A 131 10.73 4.15 2.31
C ARG A 131 11.30 4.22 3.71
N LEU A 132 11.42 5.43 4.23
CA LEU A 132 11.68 5.70 5.63
C LEU A 132 10.35 5.92 6.35
N GLN A 133 10.08 5.13 7.39
CA GLN A 133 8.91 5.31 8.25
C GLN A 133 9.39 5.66 9.65
N LEU A 134 8.95 6.81 10.17
CA LEU A 134 9.15 7.23 11.55
C LEU A 134 7.76 7.52 12.14
N SER A 135 7.43 6.90 13.25
CA SER A 135 6.11 7.02 13.87
C SER A 135 6.27 7.16 15.39
N PRO A 136 6.37 8.41 15.89
CA PRO A 136 6.34 8.68 17.32
C PRO A 136 4.91 8.55 17.84
N VAL A 137 4.73 7.90 19.00
CA VAL A 137 3.46 7.91 19.72
C VAL A 137 3.49 9.02 20.75
N VAL A 138 2.74 10.10 20.48
CA VAL A 138 2.62 11.24 21.39
C VAL A 138 1.53 10.95 22.43
N LYS A 139 1.79 11.25 23.70
CA LYS A 139 0.77 11.16 24.76
C LYS A 139 -0.33 12.20 24.50
N LEU A 140 -1.59 11.80 24.66
CA LEU A 140 -2.73 12.70 24.48
C LEU A 140 -2.65 13.87 25.48
N PRO A 141 -2.73 15.13 25.03
CA PRO A 141 -2.51 16.29 25.91
C PRO A 141 -3.60 16.49 26.98
N TRP A 142 -4.69 15.73 26.94
CA TRP A 142 -5.82 15.84 27.87
C TRP A 142 -6.00 14.64 28.82
N LYS A 143 -5.11 13.63 28.79
CA LYS A 143 -5.24 12.45 29.66
C LYS A 143 -4.53 12.56 31.02
N ASN A 144 -3.99 13.73 31.33
CA ASN A 144 -3.44 14.07 32.65
C ASN A 144 -4.36 15.07 33.37
N LYS A 145 -5.52 14.60 33.83
CA LYS A 145 -6.23 15.15 34.98
C LYS A 145 -6.64 13.99 35.88
#